data_AF-A0A7Y3JD19-F1
#
_entry.id   AF-A0A7Y3JD19-F1
#
_cell.length_a   1.000
_cell.length_b   1.000
_cell.length_c   1.000
_cell.angle_alpha   90.00
_cell.angle_beta   90.00
_cell.angle_gamma   90.00
#
_symmetry.space_group_name_H-M   'P 1'
#
loop_
_entity.id
_entity.type
_entity.pdbx_description
1 polymer ?
#
loop_
_entity_poly.entity_id
_entity_poly.type
_entity_poly.pdbx_seq_one_letter_code
_entity_poly.pdbx_strand_id
1 'polypeptide(L)'
;MAADNLAEHYLTNLANGTGFLINPLVFWVRPGSAFLQTVHAAARRLGFLSLYLNLGQTDDSEQQLQNLIDKALGWRRAQPWNTTLAGKLDLLQQRKRKKVVLLMDDADRAWESEAGRNMMFALKAAREQMNLGRGEIGLLLMLAGADEAGLRWLVRGHAAPFLGASVKELPQGVV
;
A
#
# COMPACT_ATOMS: atom_id res chain seq x y z
N MET A 1 2.83 2.72 -22.93
CA MET A 1 3.48 3.45 -21.82
C MET A 1 4.19 2.41 -20.98
N ALA A 2 5.52 2.49 -20.79
CA ALA A 2 6.24 1.51 -19.98
C ALA A 2 5.76 1.53 -18.52
N ALA A 3 5.92 0.42 -17.78
CA ALA A 3 5.55 0.31 -16.36
C ALA A 3 6.15 1.45 -15.54
N ASP A 4 7.42 1.77 -15.83
CA ASP A 4 8.16 2.88 -15.26
C ASP A 4 7.45 4.22 -15.47
N ASN A 5 7.00 4.52 -16.69
CA ASN A 5 6.39 5.81 -16.99
C ASN A 5 5.04 5.96 -16.28
N LEU A 6 4.28 4.88 -16.13
CA LEU A 6 3.00 4.91 -15.40
C LEU A 6 3.24 5.06 -13.89
N ALA A 7 4.21 4.32 -13.34
CA ALA A 7 4.62 4.41 -11.95
C ALA A 7 5.13 5.81 -11.61
N GLU A 8 6.05 6.35 -12.41
CA GLU A 8 6.56 7.71 -12.27
C GLU A 8 5.46 8.75 -12.38
N HIS A 9 4.52 8.60 -13.32
CA HIS A 9 3.41 9.52 -13.47
C HIS A 9 2.56 9.59 -12.19
N TYR A 10 2.16 8.44 -11.64
CA TYR A 10 1.41 8.39 -10.38
C TYR A 10 2.22 8.98 -9.22
N LEU A 11 3.47 8.56 -9.05
CA LEU A 11 4.30 9.02 -7.93
C LEU A 11 4.65 10.51 -8.01
N THR A 12 4.86 11.05 -9.22
CA THR A 12 5.20 12.46 -9.45
C THR A 12 4.00 13.37 -9.18
N ASN A 13 2.82 13.01 -9.68
CA ASN A 13 1.59 13.76 -9.39
C ASN A 13 1.31 13.81 -7.88
N LEU A 14 1.61 12.73 -7.17
CA LEU A 14 1.45 12.65 -5.71
C LEU A 14 2.55 13.40 -4.95
N ALA A 15 3.78 13.39 -5.45
CA ALA A 15 4.87 14.17 -4.89
C ALA A 15 4.53 15.67 -4.93
N ASN A 16 3.95 16.13 -6.04
CA ASN A 16 3.64 17.52 -6.34
C ASN A 16 2.33 18.03 -5.72
N GLY A 17 1.60 17.18 -4.96
CA GLY A 17 0.35 17.59 -4.30
C GLY A 17 -0.82 17.85 -5.24
N THR A 18 -0.69 17.52 -6.53
CA THR A 18 -1.72 17.72 -7.55
C THR A 18 -2.74 16.58 -7.61
N GLY A 19 -2.69 15.65 -6.65
CA GLY A 19 -3.67 14.59 -6.49
C GLY A 19 -3.99 14.35 -5.02
N PHE A 20 -5.25 14.58 -4.62
CA PHE A 20 -5.79 14.02 -3.39
C PHE A 20 -6.19 12.57 -3.66
N LEU A 21 -5.28 11.63 -3.41
CA LEU A 21 -5.72 10.24 -3.33
C LEU A 21 -6.35 10.03 -1.96
N ILE A 22 -7.67 10.28 -1.90
CA ILE A 22 -8.56 9.84 -0.81
C ILE A 22 -8.86 8.34 -0.94
N ASN A 23 -8.57 7.72 -2.09
CA ASN A 23 -8.62 6.26 -2.29
C ASN A 23 -7.26 5.62 -2.59
N PRO A 24 -6.98 4.38 -2.14
CA PRO A 24 -5.80 3.65 -2.57
C PRO A 24 -5.83 3.42 -4.08
N LEU A 25 -4.65 3.23 -4.66
CA LEU A 25 -4.55 2.77 -6.04
C LEU A 25 -4.63 1.24 -6.04
N VAL A 26 -5.63 0.69 -6.71
CA VAL A 26 -5.84 -0.76 -6.79
C VAL A 26 -5.68 -1.19 -8.24
N PHE A 27 -4.76 -2.10 -8.49
CA PHE A 27 -4.41 -2.57 -9.83
C PHE A 27 -4.70 -4.04 -9.98
N TRP A 28 -5.46 -4.38 -11.02
CA TRP A 28 -5.55 -5.75 -11.49
C TRP A 28 -4.38 -6.01 -12.43
N VAL A 29 -3.53 -6.97 -12.06
CA VAL A 29 -2.26 -7.26 -12.72
C VAL A 29 -2.17 -8.73 -13.10
N ARG A 30 -1.31 -9.07 -14.06
CA ARG A 30 -1.05 -10.47 -14.39
C ARG A 30 -0.24 -11.15 -13.27
N PRO A 31 -0.47 -12.44 -12.99
CA PRO A 31 0.43 -13.21 -12.13
C PRO A 31 1.89 -13.06 -12.58
N GLY A 32 2.79 -12.79 -11.64
CA GLY A 32 4.22 -12.59 -11.93
C GLY A 32 4.56 -11.23 -12.58
N SER A 33 3.63 -10.27 -12.61
CA SER A 33 3.93 -8.91 -13.05
C SER A 33 5.01 -8.26 -12.18
N ALA A 34 6.01 -7.64 -12.81
CA ALA A 34 7.05 -6.86 -12.13
C ALA A 34 6.59 -5.45 -11.73
N PHE A 35 5.31 -5.10 -11.95
CA PHE A 35 4.81 -3.73 -11.85
C PHE A 35 5.08 -3.09 -10.48
N LEU A 36 4.73 -3.76 -9.39
CA LEU A 36 4.95 -3.19 -8.05
C LEU A 36 6.43 -3.11 -7.69
N GLN A 37 7.28 -4.02 -8.18
CA GLN A 37 8.73 -3.95 -7.98
C GLN A 37 9.32 -2.76 -8.73
N THR A 38 8.82 -2.48 -9.93
CA THR A 38 9.17 -1.29 -10.70
C THR A 38 8.74 -0.01 -9.97
N VAL A 39 7.50 0.04 -9.46
CA VAL A 39 7.01 1.15 -8.62
C VAL A 39 7.87 1.30 -7.36
N HIS A 40 8.28 0.20 -6.73
CA HIS A 40 9.14 0.20 -5.55
C HIS A 40 10.49 0.88 -5.83
N ALA A 41 11.14 0.50 -6.93
CA ALA A 41 12.40 1.09 -7.37
C ALA A 41 12.25 2.59 -7.69
N ALA A 42 11.20 2.96 -8.44
CA ALA A 42 10.91 4.35 -8.78
C ALA A 42 10.63 5.21 -7.53
N ALA A 43 9.81 4.73 -6.59
CA ALA A 43 9.49 5.43 -5.35
C ALA A 43 10.75 5.73 -4.53
N ARG A 44 11.67 4.77 -4.42
CA ARG A 44 12.95 4.97 -3.71
C ARG A 44 13.82 6.03 -4.38
N ARG A 45 13.90 6.02 -5.72
CA ARG A 45 14.63 7.04 -6.50
C ARG A 45 14.04 8.43 -6.34
N LEU A 46 12.71 8.54 -6.29
CA LEU A 46 11.98 9.78 -6.06
C LEU A 46 11.97 10.23 -4.59
N GLY A 47 12.69 9.54 -3.70
CA GLY A 47 12.89 9.96 -2.31
C GLY A 47 11.82 9.48 -1.33
N PHE A 48 10.82 8.71 -1.75
CA PHE A 48 9.83 8.12 -0.86
C PHE A 48 10.44 7.03 0.03
N LEU A 49 9.83 6.81 1.19
CA LEU A 49 10.05 5.59 1.95
C LEU A 49 9.11 4.51 1.39
N SER A 50 9.65 3.68 0.49
CA SER A 50 8.87 2.59 -0.09
C SER A 50 8.99 1.31 0.75
N LEU A 51 7.85 0.75 1.12
CA LEU A 51 7.67 -0.53 1.78
C LEU A 51 6.97 -1.47 0.81
N TYR A 52 7.49 -2.69 0.64
CA TYR A 52 6.90 -3.70 -0.24
C TYR A 52 6.53 -4.92 0.60
N LEU A 53 5.30 -5.38 0.45
CA LEU A 53 4.72 -6.54 1.13
C LEU A 53 4.08 -7.43 0.05
N ASN A 54 4.42 -8.72 0.03
CA ASN A 54 3.69 -9.72 -0.75
C ASN A 54 2.92 -10.58 0.24
N LEU A 55 1.60 -10.69 0.07
CA LEU A 55 0.72 -11.38 1.02
C LEU A 55 0.69 -12.91 0.87
N GLY A 56 1.31 -13.45 -0.19
CA GLY A 56 1.56 -14.89 -0.30
C GLY A 56 0.31 -15.76 -0.05
N GLN A 57 0.52 -16.95 0.52
CA GLN A 57 -0.55 -17.91 0.89
C GLN A 57 -0.66 -18.05 2.42
N THR A 58 -0.38 -17.00 3.19
CA THR A 58 -0.17 -17.14 4.63
C THR A 58 -1.17 -16.33 5.47
N ASP A 59 -1.68 -16.96 6.53
CA ASP A 59 -2.64 -16.36 7.48
C ASP A 59 -2.02 -15.34 8.45
N ASP A 60 -0.76 -14.97 8.26
CA ASP A 60 0.03 -14.09 9.13
C ASP A 60 0.23 -12.68 8.55
N SER A 61 -0.60 -12.26 7.59
CA SER A 61 -0.49 -10.98 6.87
C SER A 61 -0.25 -9.77 7.78
N GLU A 62 -0.98 -9.69 8.90
CA GLU A 62 -0.80 -8.61 9.87
C GLU A 62 0.62 -8.64 10.46
N GLN A 63 1.08 -9.80 10.93
CA GLN A 63 2.42 -9.97 11.47
C GLN A 63 3.52 -9.66 10.45
N GLN A 64 3.30 -9.99 9.17
CA GLN A 64 4.23 -9.67 8.09
C GLN A 64 4.37 -8.14 7.90
N LEU A 65 3.25 -7.42 7.85
CA LEU A 65 3.24 -5.96 7.82
C LEU A 65 3.95 -5.38 9.05
N GLN A 66 3.68 -5.96 10.22
CA GLN A 66 4.29 -5.50 11.46
C GLN A 66 5.82 -5.64 11.42
N ASN A 67 6.30 -6.80 11.00
CA ASN A 67 7.72 -7.10 10.84
C ASN A 67 8.38 -6.19 9.80
N LEU A 68 7.69 -5.85 8.72
CA LEU A 68 8.17 -4.93 7.69
C LEU A 68 8.39 -3.52 8.25
N ILE A 69 7.45 -3.01 9.04
CA ILE A 69 7.54 -1.68 9.66
C ILE A 69 8.64 -1.64 10.71
N ASP A 70 8.75 -2.66 11.57
CA ASP A 70 9.80 -2.74 12.58
C ASP A 70 11.20 -2.78 11.93
N LYS A 71 11.38 -3.54 10.83
CA LYS A 71 12.61 -3.53 10.03
C LYS A 71 12.89 -2.14 9.45
N ALA A 72 11.88 -1.46 8.91
CA ALA A 72 12.04 -0.11 8.35
C ALA A 72 12.44 0.92 9.43
N LEU A 73 11.96 0.75 10.66
CA LEU A 73 12.36 1.54 11.83
C LEU A 73 13.81 1.25 12.30
N GLY A 74 14.45 0.21 11.77
CA GLY A 74 15.81 -0.20 12.14
C GLY A 74 15.84 -1.10 13.38
N TRP A 75 14.70 -1.65 13.80
CA TRP A 75 14.63 -2.56 14.94
C TRP A 75 15.03 -3.98 14.53
N ARG A 76 15.98 -4.56 15.27
CA ARG A 76 16.54 -5.89 14.97
C ARG A 76 15.70 -7.05 15.53
N ARG A 77 14.73 -6.75 16.41
CA ARG A 77 13.80 -7.71 16.99
C ARG A 77 12.40 -7.10 16.94
N ALA A 78 11.40 -7.96 16.76
CA ALA A 78 9.99 -7.56 16.85
C ALA A 78 9.76 -6.77 18.15
N GLN A 79 9.13 -5.60 18.01
CA GLN A 79 8.78 -4.78 19.17
C GLN A 79 7.30 -4.99 19.48
N PRO A 80 6.91 -5.07 20.77
CA PRO A 80 5.51 -5.08 21.12
C PRO A 80 4.82 -3.83 20.53
N TRP A 81 3.70 -4.04 19.85
CA TRP A 81 2.89 -2.97 19.29
C TRP A 81 2.04 -2.36 20.40
N ASN A 82 2.63 -1.44 21.16
CA ASN A 82 1.93 -0.67 22.20
C ASN A 82 1.15 0.54 21.65
N THR A 83 0.95 0.59 20.33
CA THR A 83 0.25 1.64 19.61
C THR A 83 -0.43 1.05 18.38
N THR A 84 -1.31 1.82 17.76
CA THR A 84 -2.02 1.41 16.53
C THR A 84 -1.06 1.34 15.34
N LEU A 85 -1.46 0.65 14.28
CA LEU A 85 -0.73 0.64 13.01
C LEU A 85 -0.48 2.07 12.48
N ALA A 86 -1.48 2.94 12.63
CA ALA A 86 -1.36 4.36 12.29
C ALA A 86 -0.24 5.04 13.10
N GLY A 87 -0.19 4.83 14.42
CA GLY A 87 0.84 5.39 15.28
C GLY A 87 2.25 4.93 14.90
N LYS A 88 2.42 3.66 14.54
CA LYS A 88 3.73 3.15 14.07
C LYS A 88 4.13 3.68 12.71
N LEU A 89 3.20 3.77 11.76
CA LEU A 89 3.48 4.33 10.43
C LEU A 89 3.80 5.84 10.53
N ASP A 90 3.13 6.56 11.42
CA ASP A 90 3.42 7.98 11.70
C ASP A 90 4.80 8.14 12.35
N LEU A 91 5.16 7.32 13.33
CA LEU A 91 6.50 7.29 13.91
C LEU A 91 7.57 7.00 12.84
N LEU A 92 7.30 6.06 11.94
CA LEU A 92 8.19 5.73 10.84
C LEU A 92 8.37 6.92 9.89
N GLN A 93 7.28 7.59 9.50
CA GLN A 93 7.30 8.79 8.68
C GLN A 93 8.14 9.89 9.35
N GLN A 94 7.90 10.18 10.63
CA GLN A 94 8.61 11.21 11.40
C GLN A 94 10.12 10.93 11.51
N ARG A 95 10.50 9.68 11.80
CA ARG A 95 11.91 9.28 11.90
C ARG A 95 12.65 9.32 10.56
N LYS A 96 11.98 8.96 9.47
CA LYS A 96 12.60 8.91 8.15
C LYS A 96 12.48 10.22 7.39
N ARG A 97 11.60 11.13 7.81
CA ARG A 97 11.28 12.41 7.17
C ARG A 97 10.95 12.24 5.68
N LYS A 98 10.19 11.19 5.36
CA LYS A 98 9.82 10.80 4.00
C LYS A 98 8.36 10.38 3.96
N LYS A 99 7.65 10.76 2.91
CA LYS A 99 6.32 10.22 2.59
C LYS A 99 6.42 8.69 2.45
N VAL A 100 5.47 7.96 3.03
CA VAL A 100 5.47 6.50 3.03
C VAL A 100 4.65 6.00 1.84
N VAL A 101 5.20 5.06 1.08
CA VAL A 101 4.49 4.32 0.03
C VAL A 101 4.51 2.85 0.41
N LEU A 102 3.33 2.29 0.73
CA LEU A 102 3.17 0.86 0.97
C LEU A 102 2.58 0.21 -0.28
N LEU A 103 3.36 -0.72 -0.83
CA LEU A 103 3.03 -1.52 -2.00
C LEU A 103 2.67 -2.92 -1.50
N MET A 104 1.46 -3.38 -1.81
CA MET A 104 0.96 -4.70 -1.43
C MET A 104 0.68 -5.52 -2.68
N ASP A 105 1.43 -6.60 -2.83
CA ASP A 105 1.28 -7.60 -3.88
C ASP A 105 0.43 -8.77 -3.37
N ASP A 106 -0.27 -9.43 -4.27
CA ASP A 106 -1.28 -10.45 -3.97
C ASP A 106 -2.35 -9.93 -2.96
N ALA A 107 -2.74 -8.66 -3.10
CA ALA A 107 -3.68 -7.99 -2.19
C ALA A 107 -5.10 -8.58 -2.22
N ASP A 108 -5.49 -9.20 -3.33
CA ASP A 108 -6.71 -9.98 -3.50
C ASP A 108 -6.89 -11.04 -2.42
N ARG A 109 -5.80 -11.66 -1.97
CA ARG A 109 -5.84 -12.70 -0.94
C ARG A 109 -6.09 -12.21 0.47
N ALA A 110 -5.92 -10.91 0.72
CA ALA A 110 -6.19 -10.35 2.05
C ALA A 110 -7.64 -10.56 2.50
N TRP A 111 -8.57 -10.75 1.54
CA TRP A 111 -9.97 -11.02 1.86
C TRP A 111 -10.22 -12.45 2.34
N GLU A 112 -9.32 -13.39 2.05
CA GLU A 112 -9.49 -14.81 2.33
C GLU A 112 -9.34 -15.15 3.82
N SER A 113 -8.57 -14.36 4.57
CA SER A 113 -8.30 -14.58 6.00
C SER A 113 -8.86 -13.45 6.87
N GLU A 114 -9.16 -13.75 8.14
CA GLU A 114 -9.56 -12.72 9.11
C GLU A 114 -8.42 -11.73 9.39
N ALA A 115 -7.19 -12.23 9.53
CA ALA A 115 -6.00 -11.39 9.74
C ALA A 115 -5.78 -10.42 8.56
N GLY A 116 -5.92 -10.89 7.32
CA GLY A 116 -5.81 -10.05 6.12
C GLY A 116 -6.89 -8.95 6.07
N ARG A 117 -8.15 -9.29 6.39
CA ARG A 117 -9.26 -8.32 6.46
C ARG A 117 -9.01 -7.26 7.52
N ASN A 118 -8.64 -7.67 8.73
CA ASN A 118 -8.32 -6.77 9.84
C ASN A 118 -7.16 -5.84 9.49
N MET A 119 -6.11 -6.37 8.84
CA MET A 119 -4.99 -5.58 8.34
C MET A 119 -5.45 -4.51 7.33
N MET A 120 -6.32 -4.85 6.38
CA MET A 120 -6.81 -3.89 5.38
C MET A 120 -7.63 -2.75 6.01
N PHE A 121 -8.47 -3.05 7.01
CA PHE A 121 -9.17 -2.02 7.78
C PHE A 121 -8.23 -1.15 8.62
N ALA A 122 -7.23 -1.75 9.26
CA ALA A 122 -6.22 -1.00 9.99
C ALA A 122 -5.43 -0.05 9.06
N LEU A 123 -5.14 -0.48 7.83
CA LEU A 123 -4.47 0.31 6.81
C LEU A 123 -5.33 1.46 6.30
N LYS A 124 -6.64 1.24 6.11
CA LYS A 124 -7.60 2.31 5.82
C LYS A 124 -7.56 3.38 6.92
N ALA A 125 -7.70 2.97 8.18
CA ALA A 125 -7.71 3.89 9.32
C ALA A 125 -6.37 4.64 9.45
N ALA A 126 -5.24 3.95 9.29
CA ALA A 126 -3.92 4.57 9.33
C ALA A 126 -3.75 5.64 8.26
N ARG A 127 -4.20 5.33 7.05
CA ARG A 127 -4.15 6.27 5.93
C ARG A 127 -5.04 7.49 6.15
N GLU A 128 -6.25 7.31 6.66
CA GLU A 128 -7.13 8.40 7.03
C GLU A 128 -6.45 9.30 8.07
N GLN A 129 -5.90 8.73 9.14
CA GLN A 129 -5.20 9.48 10.17
C GLN A 129 -3.94 10.23 9.66
N MET A 130 -3.19 9.62 8.75
CA MET A 130 -1.94 10.21 8.23
C MET A 130 -2.16 11.24 7.13
N ASN A 131 -3.32 11.23 6.46
CA ASN A 131 -3.59 12.12 5.31
C ASN A 131 -4.65 13.19 5.61
N LEU A 132 -5.58 12.95 6.55
CA LEU A 132 -6.61 13.93 6.90
C LEU A 132 -6.01 15.12 7.66
N GLY A 133 -6.40 16.34 7.28
CA GLY A 133 -6.08 17.57 8.01
C GLY A 133 -4.62 18.05 7.93
N ARG A 134 -3.71 17.30 7.27
CA ARG A 134 -2.29 17.66 7.18
C ARG A 134 -1.92 18.49 5.94
N GLY A 135 -2.82 18.61 4.97
CA GLY A 135 -2.56 19.30 3.70
C GLY A 135 -1.55 18.59 2.78
N GLU A 136 -1.02 17.45 3.21
CA GLU A 136 -0.06 16.62 2.49
C GLU A 136 -0.37 15.12 2.65
N ILE A 137 0.10 14.30 1.70
CA ILE A 137 -0.03 12.84 1.76
C ILE A 137 1.11 12.27 2.62
N GLY A 138 0.76 11.71 3.79
CA GLY A 138 1.69 10.98 4.65
C GLY A 138 1.84 9.50 4.26
N LEU A 139 0.75 8.86 3.84
CA LEU A 139 0.70 7.44 3.44
C LEU A 139 0.00 7.24 2.10
N LEU A 140 0.72 6.67 1.14
CA LEU A 140 0.18 6.14 -0.11
C LEU A 140 0.05 4.62 -0.03
N LEU A 141 -1.10 4.10 -0.43
CA LEU A 141 -1.34 2.67 -0.58
C LEU A 141 -1.51 2.34 -2.06
N MET A 142 -0.74 1.36 -2.53
CA MET A 142 -0.89 0.75 -3.84
C MET A 142 -1.04 -0.76 -3.67
N LEU A 143 -2.16 -1.29 -4.15
CA LEU A 143 -2.52 -2.70 -4.07
C LEU A 143 -2.47 -3.29 -5.47
N ALA A 144 -1.90 -4.47 -5.62
CA ALA A 144 -1.99 -5.26 -6.84
C ALA A 144 -2.40 -6.69 -6.51
N GLY A 145 -3.12 -7.31 -7.43
CA GLY A 145 -3.56 -8.71 -7.30
C GLY A 145 -3.93 -9.29 -8.65
N ALA A 146 -3.94 -10.62 -8.72
CA ALA A 146 -4.23 -11.34 -9.96
C ALA A 146 -5.72 -11.68 -10.10
N ASP A 147 -6.44 -11.86 -9.00
CA ASP A 147 -7.88 -12.07 -8.98
C ASP A 147 -8.64 -10.74 -8.85
N GLU A 148 -9.31 -10.35 -9.94
CA GLU A 148 -10.16 -9.16 -9.96
C GLU A 148 -11.31 -9.26 -8.95
N ALA A 149 -11.85 -10.46 -8.72
CA ALA A 149 -12.96 -10.66 -7.78
C ALA A 149 -12.51 -10.38 -6.33
N GLY A 150 -11.36 -10.95 -5.92
CA GLY A 150 -10.70 -10.64 -4.65
C GLY A 150 -10.42 -9.14 -4.48
N LEU A 151 -9.86 -8.48 -5.50
CA LEU A 151 -9.63 -7.03 -5.45
C LEU A 151 -10.93 -6.21 -5.32
N ARG A 152 -12.02 -6.65 -5.97
CA ARG A 152 -13.32 -5.98 -5.89
C ARG A 152 -13.90 -5.99 -4.49
N TRP A 153 -13.67 -7.05 -3.71
CA TRP A 153 -14.09 -7.09 -2.29
C TRP A 153 -13.42 -6.01 -1.44
N LEU A 154 -12.20 -5.60 -1.79
CA LEU A 154 -11.51 -4.54 -1.09
C LEU A 154 -12.10 -3.16 -1.33
N VAL A 155 -12.80 -2.95 -2.46
CA VAL A 155 -13.24 -1.60 -2.90
C VAL A 155 -14.75 -1.42 -3.03
N ARG A 156 -15.52 -2.52 -3.03
CA ARG A 156 -16.96 -2.50 -3.27
C ARG A 156 -17.74 -3.22 -2.16
N GLY A 157 -18.81 -2.58 -1.69
CA GLY A 157 -19.73 -3.11 -0.68
C GLY A 157 -19.60 -2.38 0.65
N HIS A 158 -20.63 -2.50 1.51
CA HIS A 158 -20.71 -1.75 2.77
C HIS A 158 -19.59 -2.12 3.77
N ALA A 159 -19.02 -3.31 3.65
CA ALA A 159 -17.92 -3.80 4.47
C ALA A 159 -16.56 -3.74 3.76
N ALA A 160 -16.43 -2.99 2.65
CA ALA A 160 -15.16 -2.87 1.94
C ALA A 160 -14.22 -1.89 2.67
N PRO A 161 -12.95 -2.27 2.93
CA PRO A 161 -11.98 -1.38 3.58
C PRO A 161 -11.70 -0.12 2.75
N PHE A 162 -11.81 -0.18 1.42
CA PHE A 162 -11.48 0.94 0.55
C PHE A 162 -12.67 1.33 -0.34
N LEU A 163 -13.85 1.43 0.27
CA LEU A 163 -15.07 1.85 -0.41
C LEU A 163 -14.86 3.15 -1.21
N GLY A 164 -15.21 3.12 -2.50
CA GLY A 164 -15.06 4.26 -3.41
C GLY A 164 -13.75 4.29 -4.19
N ALA A 165 -12.79 3.43 -3.87
CA ALA A 165 -11.68 3.13 -4.78
C ALA A 165 -12.18 2.39 -6.03
N SER A 166 -11.35 2.37 -7.07
CA SER A 166 -11.67 1.64 -8.31
C SER A 166 -10.49 0.74 -8.68
N VAL A 167 -10.81 -0.49 -9.09
CA VAL A 167 -9.83 -1.41 -9.66
C VAL A 167 -9.47 -0.93 -11.06
N LYS A 168 -8.18 -0.79 -11.33
CA LYS A 168 -7.63 -0.40 -12.63
C LYS A 168 -6.92 -1.59 -13.25
N GLU A 169 -7.34 -2.00 -14.44
CA GLU A 169 -6.56 -2.97 -15.23
C GLU A 169 -5.28 -2.28 -15.74
N LEU A 170 -4.13 -2.92 -15.57
CA LEU A 170 -2.92 -2.44 -16.23
C LEU A 170 -3.02 -2.67 -17.74
N PRO A 171 -2.70 -1.66 -18.57
CA PRO A 171 -2.79 -1.80 -20.02
C PRO A 171 -1.91 -2.94 -20.53
N GLN A 172 -2.41 -3.68 -21.53
CA GLN A 172 -1.63 -4.73 -22.19
C GLN A 172 -0.37 -4.12 -22.83
N GLY A 173 0.80 -4.71 -22.56
CA GLY A 173 2.11 -4.23 -23.05
C GLY A 173 2.98 -3.54 -22.01
N VAL A 174 2.52 -3.45 -20.76
CA VAL A 174 3.33 -3.09 -19.61
C VAL A 174 4.02 -4.35 -19.10
N VAL A 175 5.21 -4.67 -19.65
CA VAL A 175 6.09 -5.77 -19.23
C VAL A 175 7.24 -5.19 -18.42
#